data_AF-A0A3D5A4R7-F1
#
_entry.id   AF-A0A3D5A4R7-F1
#
_cell.length_a   1.000
_cell.length_b   1.000
_cell.length_c   1.000
_cell.angle_alpha   90.00
_cell.angle_beta   90.00
_cell.angle_gamma   90.00
#
_symmetry.space_group_name_H-M   'P 1'
#
loop_
_entity.id
_entity.type
_entity.pdbx_description
1 polymer ?
#
loop_
_entity_poly.entity_id
_entity_poly.type
_entity_poly.pdbx_seq_one_letter_code
_entity_poly.pdbx_strand_id
1 'polypeptide(L)' 'MGNAQYCGIPIMVDEFLADIGSQVGLEPQEIRVVRYRGNSAQQMSEYGRNPSRESIVFFTRP' A
#
# COMPACT_ATOMS: atom_id res chain seq x y z
N MET A 1 -2.21 6.18 1.98
CA MET A 1 -1.68 5.48 0.79
C MET A 1 -2.53 4.26 0.49
N GLY A 2 -2.91 4.06 -0.77
CA GLY A 2 -3.63 2.86 -1.20
C GLY A 2 -2.70 1.87 -1.88
N ASN A 3 -2.73 0.61 -1.46
CA ASN A 3 -2.03 -0.45 -2.17
C ASN A 3 -2.69 -0.72 -3.52
N ALA A 4 -1.90 -1.19 -4.48
CA ALA A 4 -2.33 -1.40 -5.87
C ALA A 4 -2.29 -2.89 -6.23
N GLN A 5 -2.75 -3.22 -7.43
CA GLN A 5 -2.62 -4.56 -8.01
C GLN A 5 -2.35 -4.46 -9.50
N TYR A 6 -1.56 -5.40 -10.01
CA TYR A 6 -1.25 -5.53 -11.44
C TYR A 6 -1.23 -7.00 -11.82
N CYS A 7 -1.96 -7.39 -12.86
CA CYS A 7 -2.13 -8.79 -13.27
C CYS A 7 -2.51 -9.75 -12.12
N GLY A 8 -3.38 -9.30 -11.21
CA GLY A 8 -3.80 -10.05 -10.02
C GLY A 8 -2.77 -10.07 -8.88
N ILE A 9 -1.60 -9.46 -9.07
CA ILE A 9 -0.51 -9.46 -8.09
C ILE A 9 -0.63 -8.22 -7.19
N PRO A 10 -0.69 -8.38 -5.86
CA PRO A 10 -0.66 -7.28 -4.91
C PRO A 10 0.65 -6.48 -4.98
N ILE A 11 0.52 -5.16 -4.96
CA ILE A 11 1.64 -4.22 -4.88
C ILE A 11 1.51 -3.45 -3.56
N MET A 12 2.43 -3.70 -2.63
CA MET A 12 2.43 -3.15 -1.28
C MET A 12 3.05 -1.74 -1.26
N VAL A 13 2.30 -0.78 -1.79
CA VAL A 13 2.72 0.63 -1.93
C VAL A 13 3.06 1.26 -0.58
N ASP A 14 2.34 0.90 0.49
CA ASP A 14 2.62 1.40 1.84
C ASP A 14 3.99 0.96 2.38
N GLU A 15 4.41 -0.27 2.10
CA GLU A 15 5.75 -0.78 2.46
C GLU A 15 6.84 -0.07 1.64
N PHE A 16 6.65 0.06 0.32
CA PHE A 16 7.59 0.81 -0.51
C PHE A 16 7.71 2.28 -0.10
N LEU A 17 6.62 2.91 0.35
CA LEU A 17 6.68 4.27 0.88
C LEU A 17 7.55 4.34 2.14
N ALA A 18 7.44 3.37 3.06
CA ALA A 18 8.29 3.29 4.24
C ALA A 18 9.78 3.16 3.86
N ASP A 19 10.09 2.31 2.87
CA ASP A 19 11.45 2.14 2.36
C ASP A 19 12.00 3.40 1.71
N ILE A 20 11.20 4.09 0.87
CA ILE A 20 11.59 5.36 0.25
C ILE A 20 11.77 6.44 1.32
N GLY A 21 10.92 6.48 2.34
CA GLY A 21 11.06 7.38 3.48
C GLY A 21 12.41 7.23 4.17
N SER A 22 12.83 5.99 4.42
CA SER A 22 14.15 5.67 4.96
C SER A 22 15.29 6.19 4.07
N GLN A 23 15.17 6.03 2.75
CA GLN A 23 16.17 6.50 1.79
C GLN A 23 16.32 8.02 1.75
N VAL A 24 15.29 8.77 2.16
CA VAL A 24 15.32 10.24 2.23
C VAL A 24 15.53 10.77 3.66
N GLY A 25 15.91 9.91 4.60
CA GLY A 25 16.28 10.30 5.96
C GLY A 25 15.10 10.45 6.94
N LEU A 26 13.93 9.90 6.61
CA LEU A 26 12.83 9.74 7.57
C LEU A 26 12.95 8.40 8.28
N GLU A 27 12.46 8.31 9.51
CA GLU A 27 12.44 7.06 10.26
C GLU A 27 11.00 6.48 10.28
N PRO A 28 10.74 5.35 9.60
CA PRO A 28 9.43 4.72 9.61
C PRO A 28 9.12 4.12 10.98
N GLN A 29 7.94 4.39 11.51
CA GLN A 29 7.51 3.91 12.82
C GLN A 29 6.52 2.76 12.71
N GLU A 30 5.42 2.98 12.00
CA GLU A 30 4.38 1.98 11.80
C GLU A 30 3.61 2.23 10.50
N ILE A 31 3.02 1.15 9.97
CA ILE A 31 2.03 1.19 8.90
C ILE A 31 0.69 0.81 9.50
N ARG A 32 -0.26 1.75 9.53
CA ARG A 32 -1.58 1.54 10.09
C ARG A 32 -2.62 1.41 8.99
N VAL A 33 -3.27 0.25 8.92
CA VAL A 33 -4.37 0.00 7.98
C VAL A 33 -5.61 0.77 8.44
N VAL A 34 -6.17 1.57 7.54
CA VAL A 34 -7.37 2.39 7.79
C VAL A 34 -8.62 1.70 7.27
N ARG A 35 -8.54 1.08 6.09
CA ARG A 35 -9.65 0.31 5.50
C ARG A 35 -9.16 -0.65 4.43
N TYR A 36 -10.05 -1.55 4.00
CA TYR A 36 -9.90 -2.34 2.80
C TYR A 36 -10.82 -1.79 1.71
N ARG A 37 -10.34 -1.79 0.47
CA ARG A 37 -11.10 -1.44 -0.73
C ARG A 37 -11.00 -2.55 -1.76
N GLY A 38 -11.95 -2.60 -2.68
CA GLY A 38 -11.83 -3.49 -3.84
C GLY A 38 -10.61 -3.13 -4.71
N ASN A 39 -10.09 -4.12 -5.44
CA ASN A 39 -9.25 -3.90 -6.61
C ASN A 39 -10.05 -3.23 -7.75
N SER A 40 -9.37 -2.80 -8.82
CA SER A 40 -10.06 -2.13 -9.93
C SER A 40 -11.05 -3.06 -10.62
N ALA A 41 -12.07 -2.50 -11.27
CA ALA A 41 -13.07 -3.29 -11.99
C ALA A 41 -12.44 -4.18 -13.07
N GLN A 42 -11.42 -3.68 -13.78
CA GLN A 42 -10.66 -4.47 -14.75
C GLN A 42 -9.98 -5.67 -14.09
N GLN A 43 -9.28 -5.44 -12.98
CA GLN A 43 -8.62 -6.52 -12.22
C GLN A 43 -9.63 -7.50 -11.65
N MET A 44 -10.78 -7.02 -11.17
CA MET A 44 -11.86 -7.88 -10.68
C MET A 44 -12.44 -8.76 -11.79
N SER A 45 -12.58 -8.23 -13.00
CA SER A 45 -13.12 -8.96 -14.15
C SER A 45 -12.17 -10.07 -14.62
N GLU A 46 -10.86 -9.86 -14.56
CA GLU A 46 -9.86 -10.76 -15.13
C GLU A 46 -9.24 -11.70 -14.09
N TYR A 47 -9.04 -11.23 -12.86
CA TYR A 47 -8.32 -11.95 -11.79
C TYR A 47 -9.16 -12.17 -10.53
N GLY A 48 -10.42 -11.74 -10.53
CA GLY A 48 -11.33 -11.88 -9.38
C GLY A 48 -11.17 -10.78 -8.33
N ARG A 49 -12.08 -10.80 -7.34
CA ARG A 49 -12.07 -9.83 -6.23
C ARG A 49 -10.92 -10.16 -5.28
N ASN A 50 -10.02 -9.20 -5.12
CA ASN A 50 -8.92 -9.26 -4.18
C ASN A 50 -8.82 -7.88 -3.49
N PRO A 51 -9.24 -7.72 -2.23
CA PRO A 51 -9.21 -6.42 -1.57
C PRO A 51 -7.78 -5.90 -1.34
N SER A 52 -7.55 -4.62 -1.63
CA SER A 52 -6.32 -3.90 -1.27
C SER A 52 -6.53 -3.09 0.00
N ARG A 53 -5.52 -3.04 0.87
CA ARG A 53 -5.53 -2.16 2.04
C ARG A 53 -5.19 -0.71 1.67
N GLU A 54 -5.81 0.22 2.37
CA GLU A 54 -5.37 1.61 2.44
C GLU A 54 -4.82 1.87 3.84
N SER A 55 -3.63 2.47 3.89
CA SER A 55 -2.84 2.60 5.11
C SER A 55 -2.26 4.01 5.27
N ILE A 56 -1.91 4.37 6.49
CA ILE A 56 -1.07 5.53 6.82
C ILE A 56 0.31 5.00 7.20
N VAL A 57 1.36 5.59 6.65
CA VAL A 57 2.75 5.33 7.08
C VAL A 57 3.16 6.47 7.99
N PHE A 58 3.50 6.16 9.23
CA PHE A 58 3.96 7.13 10.21
C PHE A 58 5.47 7.25 10.13
N PHE A 59 5.95 8.49 10.02
CA PHE A 59 7.36 8.83 10.02
C PHE A 59 7.68 9.77 11.16
N THR A 60 8.87 9.62 11.73
CA THR A 60 9.53 10.64 12.55
C THR A 60 10.67 11.27 11.75
N ARG A 61 11.07 12.47 12.17
CA ARG A 61 12.35 13.06 11.77
C ARG A 61 13.34 12.86 12.91
N PRO A 62 14.57 12.41 12.62
CA PRO A 62 15.63 12.32 13.62
C PRO A 62 16.01 13.71 14.16
#